data_AF-A0A2V9GYG7-F1
#
_entry.id   AF-A0A2V9GYG7-F1
#
_cell.length_a   1.000
_cell.length_b   1.000
_cell.length_c   1.000
_cell.angle_alpha   90.00
_cell.angle_beta   90.00
_cell.angle_gamma   90.00
#
_symmetry.space_group_name_H-M   'P 1'
#
loop_
_entity.id
_entity.type
_entity.pdbx_description
1 polymer ?
#
loop_
_entity_poly.entity_id
_entity_poly.type
_entity_poly.pdbx_seq_one_letter_code
_entity_poly.pdbx_strand_id
1 'polypeptide(L)' 'MRNTTRKSKEQKRDIRAIAAKRDEDIDFSDAPAVVNWSEAEIGKFYRPTKKLVTMRLDSDVIAWLKADGRGYQTKANWLL' A
#
# COMPACT_ATOMS: atom_id res chain seq x y z
N MET A 1 3.07 12.31 12.18
CA MET A 1 3.34 13.39 11.19
C MET A 1 2.91 12.89 9.82
N ARG A 2 1.96 13.59 9.17
CA ARG A 2 1.50 13.23 7.81
C ARG A 2 2.52 13.80 6.82
N ASN A 3 3.22 12.94 6.09
CA ASN A 3 4.21 13.36 5.09
C ASN A 3 3.46 13.65 3.79
N THR A 4 3.09 14.91 3.54
CA THR A 4 2.46 15.36 2.31
C THR A 4 3.53 15.73 1.30
N THR A 5 3.93 14.79 0.45
CA THR A 5 4.97 15.00 -0.57
C THR A 5 4.53 16.08 -1.56
N ARG A 6 5.30 17.18 -1.64
CA ARG A 6 5.05 18.29 -2.58
C ARG A 6 5.41 17.86 -4.00
N LYS A 7 4.46 17.90 -4.93
CA LYS A 7 4.69 17.55 -6.35
C LYS A 7 5.66 18.51 -7.04
N SER A 8 6.59 17.97 -7.83
CA SER A 8 7.51 18.70 -8.73
C SER A 8 6.74 19.55 -9.77
N LYS A 9 7.39 20.56 -10.34
CA LYS A 9 6.82 21.37 -11.44
C LYS A 9 6.46 20.52 -12.65
N GLU A 10 7.29 19.53 -12.97
CA GLU A 10 7.11 18.58 -14.07
C GLU A 10 5.87 17.70 -13.83
N GLN A 11 5.80 17.06 -12.66
CA GLN A 11 4.62 16.28 -12.25
C GLN A 11 3.33 17.09 -12.32
N LYS A 12 3.35 18.38 -11.95
CA LYS A 12 2.19 19.25 -12.07
C LYS A 12 1.81 19.56 -13.52
N ARG A 13 2.78 19.67 -14.42
CA ARG A 13 2.54 19.85 -15.85
C ARG A 13 1.91 18.60 -16.46
N ASP A 14 2.46 17.43 -16.14
CA ASP A 14 1.98 16.17 -16.69
C ASP A 14 0.55 15.86 -16.22
N ILE A 15 0.26 16.09 -14.93
CA ILE A 15 -1.10 15.95 -14.41
C ILE A 15 -2.09 16.86 -15.14
N ARG A 16 -1.71 18.11 -15.44
CA ARG A 16 -2.58 19.03 -16.21
C ARG A 16 -2.77 18.56 -17.64
N ALA A 17 -1.74 18.01 -18.27
CA ALA A 17 -1.84 17.46 -19.62
C ALA A 17 -2.77 16.24 -19.66
N ILE A 18 -2.66 15.33 -18.70
CA ILE A 18 -3.54 14.17 -18.57
C ILE A 18 -4.97 14.61 -18.29
N ALA A 19 -5.17 15.56 -17.38
CA ALA A 19 -6.52 16.05 -17.03
C ALA A 19 -7.21 16.81 -18.18
N ALA A 20 -6.46 17.28 -19.19
CA ALA A 20 -7.00 17.96 -20.36
C ALA A 20 -7.27 17.01 -21.54
N LYS A 21 -6.83 15.74 -21.47
CA LYS A 21 -7.19 14.74 -22.48
C LYS A 21 -8.68 14.38 -22.35
N ARG A 22 -9.33 14.17 -23.50
CA ARG A 22 -10.68 13.61 -23.55
C ARG A 22 -10.62 12.09 -23.51
N ASP A 23 -11.71 11.47 -23.05
CA ASP A 23 -11.77 10.02 -22.89
C ASP A 23 -11.65 9.27 -24.22
N GLU A 24 -12.11 9.85 -25.34
CA GLU A 24 -12.01 9.25 -26.67
C GLU A 24 -10.56 9.21 -27.20
N ASP A 25 -9.68 10.05 -26.65
CA ASP A 25 -8.26 10.14 -27.03
C ASP A 25 -7.36 9.25 -26.13
N ILE A 26 -7.97 8.37 -25.32
CA ILE A 26 -7.27 7.37 -24.50
C ILE A 26 -6.98 6.14 -25.36
N ASP A 27 -5.70 5.79 -25.46
CA ASP A 27 -5.25 4.59 -26.15
C ASP A 27 -5.39 3.37 -25.23
N PHE A 28 -6.03 2.32 -25.72
CA PHE A 28 -6.25 1.04 -25.03
C PHE A 28 -5.60 -0.13 -25.79
N SER A 29 -4.69 0.14 -26.72
CA SER A 29 -4.05 -0.89 -27.54
C SER A 29 -3.19 -1.87 -26.74
N ASP A 30 -2.64 -1.42 -25.60
CA ASP A 30 -1.82 -2.23 -24.69
C ASP A 30 -2.65 -3.01 -23.66
N ALA A 31 -3.79 -2.46 -23.24
CA ALA A 31 -4.70 -3.06 -22.29
C ALA A 31 -6.15 -2.76 -22.69
N PRO A 32 -6.95 -3.77 -23.09
CA PRO A 32 -8.34 -3.54 -23.45
C PRO A 32 -9.14 -3.05 -22.24
N ALA A 33 -10.08 -2.13 -22.48
CA ALA A 33 -10.94 -1.61 -21.43
C ALA A 33 -11.79 -2.73 -20.81
N VAL A 34 -11.76 -2.85 -19.47
CA VAL A 34 -12.60 -3.78 -18.73
C VAL A 34 -13.96 -3.13 -18.50
N VAL A 35 -14.94 -3.52 -19.31
CA VAL A 35 -16.33 -3.03 -19.22
C VAL A 35 -17.15 -3.84 -18.21
N ASN A 36 -16.87 -5.15 -18.11
CA ASN A 36 -17.56 -6.06 -17.20
C ASN A 36 -16.64 -6.46 -16.04
N TRP A 37 -17.06 -6.11 -14.82
CA TRP A 37 -16.35 -6.40 -13.58
C TRP A 37 -16.98 -7.53 -12.76
N SER A 38 -17.98 -8.24 -13.30
CA SER A 38 -18.70 -9.31 -12.58
C SER A 38 -17.82 -10.48 -12.18
N GLU A 39 -16.72 -10.73 -12.89
CA GLU A 39 -15.73 -11.78 -12.57
C GLU A 39 -14.56 -11.26 -11.72
N ALA A 40 -14.59 -9.99 -11.30
CA ALA A 40 -13.51 -9.41 -10.51
C ALA A 40 -13.51 -9.99 -9.08
N GLU A 41 -12.42 -10.68 -8.72
CA GLU A 41 -12.24 -11.22 -7.37
C GLU A 41 -11.78 -10.14 -6.38
N ILE A 42 -12.73 -9.56 -5.64
CA ILE A 42 -12.41 -8.67 -4.51
C ILE A 42 -11.86 -9.53 -3.37
N GLY A 43 -10.61 -9.27 -2.95
CA GLY A 43 -10.03 -9.92 -1.77
C GLY A 43 -9.28 -11.22 -2.04
N LYS A 44 -8.90 -11.51 -3.29
CA LYS A 44 -7.98 -12.62 -3.64
C LYS A 44 -6.71 -12.61 -2.78
N PHE A 45 -6.26 -11.44 -2.35
CA PHE A 45 -5.12 -11.29 -1.47
C PHE A 45 -5.52 -11.42 0.00
N TYR A 46 -4.85 -12.32 0.71
CA TYR A 46 -4.96 -12.49 2.15
C TYR A 46 -4.73 -11.15 2.87
N ARG A 47 -5.77 -10.68 3.59
CA ARG A 47 -5.69 -9.52 4.49
C ARG A 47 -5.82 -10.02 5.93
N PRO A 48 -4.71 -10.27 6.64
CA PRO A 48 -4.78 -10.69 8.03
C PRO A 48 -5.43 -9.59 8.89
N THR A 49 -6.57 -9.90 9.49
CA THR A 49 -7.20 -9.03 10.49
C THR A 49 -6.42 -9.19 11.80
N LYS A 50 -5.64 -8.17 12.17
CA LYS A 50 -4.87 -8.19 13.42
C LYS A 50 -5.82 -8.21 14.62
N LYS A 51 -5.60 -9.15 15.55
CA LYS A 51 -6.29 -9.19 16.85
C LYS A 51 -5.33 -8.68 17.92
N LEU A 52 -5.84 -7.87 18.84
CA LEU A 52 -5.06 -7.43 20.00
C LEU A 52 -4.87 -8.61 20.95
N VAL A 53 -3.62 -8.95 21.24
CA VAL A 53 -3.25 -9.95 22.25
C VAL A 53 -2.35 -9.27 23.28
N THR A 54 -2.71 -9.38 24.55
CA THR A 54 -1.89 -8.88 25.66
C THR A 54 -1.04 -10.02 26.20
N MET A 55 0.28 -9.94 26.03
CA MET A 55 1.23 -10.93 26.54
C MET A 55 2.45 -10.24 27.16
N ARG A 56 3.18 -10.96 28.02
CA ARG A 56 4.48 -10.53 28.56
C ARG A 56 5.59 -11.21 27.78
N LEU A 57 6.62 -10.45 27.42
CA LEU A 57 7.85 -10.93 26.78
C LEU A 57 9.02 -10.51 27.65
N ASP A 58 10.09 -11.30 27.64
CA ASP A 58 11.32 -10.96 28.34
C ASP A 58 11.99 -9.72 27.76
N SER A 59 12.75 -9.01 28.60
CA SER A 59 13.33 -7.71 28.26
C SER A 59 14.38 -7.81 27.15
N ASP A 60 15.12 -8.91 27.10
CA ASP A 60 16.10 -9.25 26.07
C ASP A 60 15.45 -9.56 24.72
N VAL A 61 14.30 -10.26 24.72
CA VAL A 61 13.49 -10.50 23.52
C VAL A 61 12.99 -9.18 22.93
N ILE A 62 12.50 -8.27 23.77
CA ILE A 62 12.09 -6.93 23.32
C ILE A 62 13.29 -6.14 22.76
N ALA A 63 14.46 -6.23 23.40
CA ALA A 63 15.66 -5.56 22.92
C ALA A 63 16.11 -6.10 21.55
N TRP A 64 16.11 -7.43 21.37
CA TRP A 64 16.45 -8.08 20.10
C TRP A 64 15.46 -7.71 18.99
N LEU A 65 14.15 -7.72 19.26
CA LEU A 65 13.14 -7.34 18.26
C LEU A 65 13.27 -5.87 17.80
N LYS A 66 13.81 -5.00 18.66
CA LYS A 66 14.04 -3.57 18.37
C LYS A 66 15.39 -3.29 17.72
N ALA A 67 16.32 -4.25 17.71
CA ALA A 67 17.68 -4.04 17.21
C ALA A 67 17.73 -3.63 15.73
N ASP A 68 16.74 -4.07 14.93
CA ASP A 68 16.63 -3.78 13.50
C ASP A 68 15.74 -2.55 13.18
N GLY A 69 15.50 -1.70 14.18
CA GLY A 69 14.74 -0.47 14.02
C GLY A 69 13.22 -0.64 14.08
N ARG A 70 12.50 0.11 13.23
CA ARG A 70 11.02 0.16 13.28
C ARG A 70 10.44 -1.18 12.81
N GLY A 71 9.44 -1.69 13.53
CA GLY A 71 8.70 -2.89 13.10
C GLY A 71 8.79 -4.08 14.05
N TYR A 72 9.25 -3.90 15.29
CA TYR A 72 9.31 -4.98 16.29
C TYR A 72 7.99 -5.74 16.46
N GLN A 73 6.83 -5.07 16.36
CA GLN A 73 5.49 -5.70 16.40
C GLN A 73 5.23 -6.60 15.19
N THR A 74 5.72 -6.19 14.01
CA THR A 74 5.65 -7.02 12.80
C THR A 74 6.52 -8.26 12.98
N LYS A 75 7.74 -8.11 13.51
CA LYS A 75 8.63 -9.26 13.80
C LYS A 75 8.02 -10.21 14.84
N ALA A 76 7.42 -9.67 15.90
CA ALA A 76 6.70 -10.47 16.88
C ALA A 76 5.56 -11.29 16.23
N ASN A 77 4.80 -10.70 15.31
CA ASN A 77 3.75 -11.39 14.57
C ASN A 77 4.25 -12.50 13.61
N TRP A 78 5.55 -12.53 13.26
CA TRP A 78 6.11 -13.61 12.45
C TRP A 78 6.55 -14.82 13.29
N LEU A 79 6.78 -14.61 14.58
CA LEU A 79 7.28 -15.63 15.52
C LEU A 79 6.16 -16.32 16.30
N LEU A 80 4.97 -15.72 16.31
CA LEU A 80 3.76 -16.18 17.01
C LEU A 80 2.76 -16.78 16.01
#